data_AF-A0A0V0WBK5-F1
#
_entry.id   AF-A0A0V0WBK5-F1
#
_cell.length_a   1.000
_cell.length_b   1.000
_cell.length_c   1.000
_cell.angle_alpha   90.00
_cell.angle_beta   90.00
_cell.angle_gamma   90.00
#
_symmetry.space_group_name_H-M   'P 1'
#
loop_
_entity.id
_entity.type
_entity.pdbx_description
1 polymer ?
#
loop_
_entity_poly.entity_id
_entity_poly.type
_entity_poly.pdbx_seq_one_letter_code
_entity_poly.pdbx_strand_id
1 'polypeptide(L)'
;MSVCGPSAYVIIRSLLTPRSINEVTFEEIVSKVKEHFNPAPSEIVFRLRFHTRSQRPNESITEYVAALRNLSENCNFGNTLNDMLRDRLVGGIRDEVIQRGLLAEPNLTFDLAQKMAIAAETAQRNTE
;
A
#
# COMPACT_ATOMS: atom_id res chain seq x y z
N MET A 1 -2.10 8.30 -42.94
CA MET A 1 -2.81 7.35 -42.07
C MET A 1 -1.77 6.60 -41.26
N SER A 2 -1.87 6.62 -39.93
CA SER A 2 -1.03 5.75 -39.09
C SER A 2 -1.61 4.33 -39.12
N VAL A 3 -0.77 3.31 -39.27
CA VAL A 3 -1.19 1.91 -39.36
C VAL A 3 -0.65 1.12 -38.17
N CYS A 4 -1.45 0.17 -37.68
CA CYS A 4 -1.04 -0.77 -36.64
C CYS A 4 -0.18 -1.88 -37.23
N GLY A 5 0.98 -2.16 -36.62
CA GLY A 5 1.86 -3.25 -37.06
C GLY A 5 1.29 -4.64 -36.76
N PRO A 6 1.75 -5.70 -37.44
CA PRO A 6 1.24 -7.06 -37.27
C PRO A 6 1.30 -7.58 -35.83
N SER A 7 2.37 -7.26 -35.10
CA SER A 7 2.56 -7.68 -33.71
C SER A 7 1.53 -7.03 -32.76
N ALA A 8 1.29 -5.74 -32.92
CA ALA A 8 0.30 -5.01 -32.13
C ALA A 8 -1.13 -5.52 -32.43
N TYR A 9 -1.43 -5.85 -33.69
CA TYR A 9 -2.73 -6.44 -34.07
C TYR A 9 -2.97 -7.80 -33.41
N VAL A 10 -1.96 -8.67 -33.35
CA VAL A 10 -2.06 -9.98 -32.68
C VAL A 10 -2.38 -9.83 -31.19
N ILE A 11 -1.70 -8.91 -30.50
CA ILE A 11 -1.95 -8.63 -29.08
C ILE A 11 -3.37 -8.10 -28.88
N ILE A 12 -3.79 -7.11 -29.67
CA ILE A 12 -5.16 -6.56 -29.61
C ILE A 12 -6.19 -7.67 -29.78
N ARG A 13 -6.05 -8.52 -30.80
CA ARG A 13 -6.98 -9.64 -31.04
C ARG A 13 -7.01 -10.62 -29.86
N SER A 14 -5.86 -10.93 -29.29
CA SER A 14 -5.77 -11.78 -28.10
C SER A 14 -6.51 -11.17 -26.90
N LEU A 15 -6.41 -9.86 -26.69
CA LEU A 15 -7.05 -9.16 -25.57
C LEU A 15 -8.58 -9.07 -25.69
N LEU A 16 -9.13 -9.23 -26.89
CA LEU A 16 -10.58 -9.12 -27.15
C LEU A 16 -11.30 -10.47 -27.15
N THR A 17 -10.56 -11.59 -27.16
CA THR A 17 -11.14 -12.94 -27.23
C THR A 17 -12.10 -13.18 -26.05
N PRO A 18 -13.32 -13.73 -26.28
CA PRO A 18 -13.81 -14.36 -27.52
C PRO A 18 -14.47 -13.41 -28.54
N ARG A 19 -14.57 -12.11 -28.26
CA ARG A 19 -15.19 -11.12 -29.16
C ARG A 19 -14.28 -10.77 -30.34
N SER A 20 -14.89 -10.45 -31.47
CA SER A 20 -14.22 -9.96 -32.66
C SER A 20 -13.90 -8.46 -32.55
N ILE A 21 -12.82 -8.02 -33.20
CA ILE A 21 -12.43 -6.61 -33.24
C ILE A 21 -13.49 -5.70 -33.88
N ASN A 22 -14.39 -6.27 -34.68
CA ASN A 22 -15.49 -5.54 -35.30
C ASN A 22 -16.70 -5.35 -34.37
N GLU A 23 -16.70 -6.01 -33.21
CA GLU A 23 -17.79 -5.98 -32.22
C GLU A 23 -17.49 -5.06 -31.03
N VAL A 24 -16.36 -4.36 -31.06
CA VAL A 24 -15.85 -3.51 -29.97
C VAL A 24 -15.57 -2.11 -30.52
N THR A 25 -15.76 -1.09 -29.69
CA THR A 25 -15.46 0.28 -30.12
C THR A 25 -13.95 0.56 -30.09
N PHE A 26 -13.51 1.61 -30.79
CA PHE A 26 -12.13 2.04 -30.70
C PHE A 26 -11.72 2.39 -29.26
N GLU A 27 -12.61 3.02 -28.49
CA GLU A 27 -12.38 3.33 -27.07
C GLU A 27 -12.17 2.07 -26.23
N GLU A 28 -12.94 1.00 -26.48
CA GLU A 28 -12.80 -0.28 -25.79
C GLU A 28 -11.45 -0.94 -26.11
N ILE A 29 -11.02 -0.91 -27.38
CA ILE A 29 -9.70 -1.39 -27.81
C ILE A 29 -8.59 -0.61 -27.11
N VAL A 30 -8.65 0.73 -27.13
CA VAL A 30 -7.66 1.59 -26.47
C VAL A 30 -7.62 1.32 -24.97
N SER A 31 -8.77 1.14 -24.33
CA SER A 31 -8.85 0.81 -22.91
C SER A 31 -8.16 -0.51 -22.59
N LYS A 32 -8.46 -1.59 -23.33
CA LYS A 32 -7.85 -2.92 -23.13
C LYS A 32 -6.35 -2.93 -23.40
N VAL A 33 -5.90 -2.23 -24.43
CA VAL A 33 -4.47 -2.07 -24.74
C VAL A 33 -3.76 -1.29 -23.63
N LYS A 34 -4.36 -0.19 -23.14
CA LYS A 34 -3.81 0.58 -22.01
C LYS A 34 -3.74 -0.28 -20.75
N GLU A 35 -4.77 -1.04 -20.42
CA GLU A 35 -4.80 -1.95 -19.28
C GLU A 35 -3.69 -3.03 -19.37
N HIS A 36 -3.42 -3.54 -20.57
CA HIS A 36 -2.39 -4.56 -20.78
C HIS A 36 -0.96 -4.01 -20.66
N PHE A 37 -0.66 -2.87 -21.30
CA PHE A 37 0.69 -2.31 -21.35
C PHE A 37 1.02 -1.35 -20.20
N ASN A 38 0.00 -0.79 -19.57
CA ASN A 38 0.12 0.13 -18.45
C ASN A 38 -0.98 -0.19 -17.43
N PRO A 39 -0.96 -1.42 -16.85
CA PRO A 39 -1.93 -1.80 -15.84
C PRO A 39 -1.89 -0.75 -14.73
N ALA A 40 -3.07 -0.35 -14.25
CA ALA A 40 -3.16 0.54 -13.11
C ALA A 40 -2.25 -0.02 -11.99
N PRO A 41 -1.44 0.83 -11.33
CA PRO A 41 -0.58 0.41 -10.23
C PRO A 41 -1.38 -0.50 -9.29
N SER A 42 -1.01 -1.79 -9.25
CA SER A 42 -1.89 -2.77 -8.65
C SER A 42 -2.01 -2.50 -7.15
N GLU A 43 -3.22 -2.27 -6.68
CA GLU A 43 -3.53 -2.04 -5.27
C GLU A 43 -2.85 -3.08 -4.37
N ILE A 44 -2.78 -4.33 -4.84
CA ILE A 44 -2.11 -5.43 -4.13
C ILE A 44 -0.61 -5.17 -3.92
N VAL A 45 0.07 -4.48 -4.85
CA VAL A 45 1.49 -4.15 -4.74
C VAL A 45 1.70 -3.10 -3.65
N PHE A 46 0.84 -2.09 -3.57
CA PHE A 46 0.91 -1.10 -2.48
C PHE A 46 0.58 -1.72 -1.13
N ARG A 47 -0.49 -2.53 -1.07
CA ARG A 47 -0.86 -3.25 0.15
C ARG A 47 0.26 -4.19 0.60
N LEU A 48 0.90 -4.91 -0.32
CA LEU A 48 2.05 -5.76 0.00
C LEU A 48 3.19 -4.93 0.59
N ARG A 49 3.58 -3.82 -0.07
CA ARG A 49 4.62 -2.92 0.44
C ARG A 49 4.31 -2.39 1.84
N PHE A 50 3.06 -1.96 2.06
CA PHE A 50 2.57 -1.54 3.36
C PHE A 50 2.69 -2.66 4.40
N HIS A 51 2.17 -3.86 4.10
CA HIS A 51 2.16 -4.98 5.03
C HIS A 51 3.56 -5.57 5.29
N THR A 52 4.52 -5.45 4.37
CA THR A 52 5.91 -5.88 4.60
C THR A 52 6.77 -4.82 5.28
N ARG A 53 6.24 -3.61 5.51
CA ARG A 53 7.00 -2.54 6.15
C ARG A 53 7.12 -2.80 7.66
N SER A 54 8.36 -2.80 8.14
CA SER A 54 8.72 -2.79 9.57
C SER A 54 9.72 -1.68 9.82
N GLN A 55 9.69 -1.06 11.00
CA GLN A 55 10.60 0.03 11.40
C GLN A 55 12.06 -0.36 11.11
N ARG A 56 12.82 0.56 10.51
CA ARG A 56 14.23 0.36 10.17
C ARG A 56 15.12 0.58 11.41
N PRO A 57 16.34 0.02 11.44
CA PRO A 57 17.31 0.41 12.46
C PRO A 57 17.51 1.94 12.44
N ASN A 58 17.54 2.54 13.62
CA ASN A 58 17.69 3.98 13.83
C ASN A 58 16.59 4.88 13.23
N GLU A 59 15.47 4.30 12.78
CA GLU A 59 14.29 5.07 12.38
C GLU A 59 13.46 5.36 13.62
N SER A 60 13.12 6.63 13.85
CA SER A 60 12.24 7.02 14.96
C SER A 60 10.80 6.56 14.75
N ILE A 61 10.01 6.48 15.83
CA ILE A 61 8.58 6.14 15.73
C ILE A 61 7.83 7.15 14.85
N THR A 62 8.15 8.43 14.92
CA THR A 62 7.51 9.47 14.10
C THR A 62 7.81 9.31 12.61
N GLU A 63 9.07 9.01 12.24
CA GLU A 63 9.46 8.72 10.86
C GLU A 63 8.78 7.45 10.35
N TYR A 64 8.72 6.41 11.18
CA TYR A 64 8.07 5.16 10.82
C TYR A 64 6.57 5.36 10.55
N VAL A 65 5.86 6.10 11.42
CA VAL A 65 4.45 6.44 11.22
C VAL A 65 4.24 7.25 9.94
N ALA A 66 5.11 8.22 9.65
CA ALA A 66 5.05 9.00 8.41
C ALA A 66 5.21 8.09 7.17
N ALA A 67 6.15 7.15 7.21
CA ALA A 67 6.35 6.18 6.14
C ALA A 67 5.13 5.26 5.94
N LEU A 68 4.49 4.81 7.02
CA LEU A 68 3.26 4.00 6.94
C LEU A 68 2.10 4.78 6.30
N ARG A 69 1.92 6.05 6.69
CA ARG A 69 0.90 6.91 6.09
C ARG A 69 1.13 7.09 4.59
N ASN A 70 2.36 7.37 4.18
CA ASN A 70 2.68 7.53 2.76
C ASN A 70 2.45 6.24 1.94
N LEU A 71 2.84 5.07 2.48
CA LEU A 71 2.58 3.79 1.82
C LEU A 71 1.09 3.46 1.70
N SER A 72 0.26 3.97 2.62
CA SER A 72 -1.18 3.70 2.64
C SER A 72 -1.99 4.48 1.58
N GLU A 73 -1.44 5.55 1.00
CA GLU A 73 -2.14 6.46 0.08
C GLU A 73 -2.79 5.75 -1.11
N ASN A 74 -2.11 4.74 -1.65
CA ASN A 74 -2.55 3.99 -2.84
C ASN A 74 -3.08 2.58 -2.49
N CYS A 75 -3.32 2.30 -1.20
CA CYS A 75 -3.78 0.99 -0.75
C CYS A 75 -5.31 0.84 -0.77
N ASN A 76 -6.08 1.92 -0.96
CA ASN A 76 -7.54 1.92 -0.96
C ASN A 76 -8.16 1.26 0.31
N PHE A 77 -7.58 1.50 1.49
CA PHE A 77 -8.12 0.95 2.74
C PHE A 77 -9.49 1.52 3.13
N GLY A 78 -9.87 2.69 2.61
CA GLY A 78 -11.17 3.31 2.91
C GLY A 78 -11.37 3.48 4.42
N ASN A 79 -12.51 3.02 4.93
CA ASN A 79 -12.89 3.18 6.34
C ASN A 79 -12.00 2.39 7.32
N THR A 80 -11.21 1.42 6.85
CA THR A 80 -10.32 0.62 7.71
C THR A 80 -8.89 1.17 7.77
N LEU A 81 -8.62 2.34 7.17
CA LEU A 81 -7.28 2.94 7.13
C LEU A 81 -6.61 3.02 8.52
N ASN A 82 -7.35 3.49 9.53
CA ASN A 82 -6.82 3.61 10.88
C ASN A 82 -6.52 2.24 11.52
N ASP A 83 -7.34 1.23 11.26
CA ASP A 83 -7.09 -0.12 11.75
C ASP A 83 -5.82 -0.70 11.10
N MET A 84 -5.67 -0.54 9.79
CA MET A 84 -4.48 -1.00 9.07
C MET A 84 -3.21 -0.31 9.55
N LEU A 85 -3.26 1.01 9.77
CA LEU A 85 -2.15 1.79 10.31
C LEU A 85 -1.78 1.36 11.73
N ARG A 86 -2.78 1.14 12.60
CA ARG A 86 -2.56 0.62 13.96
C ARG A 86 -1.88 -0.74 13.92
N ASP A 87 -2.45 -1.69 13.18
CA ASP A 87 -1.98 -3.08 13.17
C ASP A 87 -0.55 -3.15 12.61
N ARG A 88 -0.25 -2.37 11.56
CA ARG A 88 1.09 -2.32 10.97
C ARG A 88 2.10 -1.57 11.85
N LEU A 89 1.67 -0.52 12.56
CA LEU A 89 2.49 0.16 13.56
C LEU A 89 2.90 -0.83 14.65
N VAL A 90 1.92 -1.44 15.34
CA VAL A 90 2.16 -2.39 16.44
C VAL A 90 3.05 -3.55 15.97
N GLY A 91 2.67 -4.22 14.87
CA GLY A 91 3.42 -5.39 14.41
C GLY A 91 4.78 -5.07 13.79
N GLY A 92 5.09 -3.80 13.49
CA GLY A 92 6.31 -3.42 12.80
C GLY A 92 7.29 -2.59 13.63
N ILE A 93 6.93 -2.18 14.84
CA ILE A 93 7.87 -1.58 15.81
C ILE A 93 8.97 -2.58 16.15
N ARG A 94 10.22 -2.11 16.24
CA ARG A 94 11.38 -2.93 16.58
C ARG A 94 11.56 -3.12 18.08
N ASP A 95 11.22 -2.12 18.87
CA ASP A 95 11.37 -2.15 20.32
C ASP A 95 10.27 -3.03 20.94
N GLU A 96 10.69 -4.19 21.47
CA GLU A 96 9.78 -5.17 22.07
C GLU A 96 9.12 -4.68 23.37
N VAL A 97 9.71 -3.72 24.08
CA VAL A 97 9.12 -3.12 25.29
C VAL A 97 7.97 -2.20 24.88
N ILE A 98 8.20 -1.33 23.90
CA ILE A 98 7.15 -0.47 23.33
C ILE A 98 6.04 -1.33 22.76
N GLN A 99 6.36 -2.33 21.93
CA GLN A 99 5.36 -3.20 21.31
C GLN A 99 4.51 -3.93 22.35
N ARG A 100 5.11 -4.50 23.41
CA ARG A 100 4.36 -5.14 24.50
C ARG A 100 3.46 -4.16 25.25
N GLY A 101 3.93 -2.93 25.47
CA GLY A 101 3.12 -1.87 26.07
C GLY A 101 1.88 -1.53 25.23
N LEU A 102 2.02 -1.49 23.91
CA LEU A 102 0.88 -1.29 22.99
C LEU A 102 -0.09 -2.48 23.01
N LEU A 103 0.42 -3.71 22.99
CA LEU A 103 -0.41 -4.94 23.01
C LEU A 103 -1.20 -5.11 24.31
N ALA A 104 -0.78 -4.47 25.40
CA ALA A 104 -1.48 -4.49 26.68
C ALA A 104 -2.67 -3.53 26.76
N GLU A 105 -2.84 -2.61 25.81
CA GLU A 105 -3.93 -1.63 25.80
C GLU A 105 -5.20 -2.22 25.15
N PRO A 106 -6.28 -2.45 25.92
CA PRO A 106 -7.48 -3.12 25.40
C PRO A 106 -8.24 -2.33 24.33
N ASN A 107 -8.17 -0.99 24.34
CA ASN A 107 -8.89 -0.14 23.40
C ASN A 107 -7.92 0.65 22.51
N LEU A 108 -6.92 -0.05 21.98
CA LEU A 108 -5.88 0.58 21.19
C LEU A 108 -6.44 1.12 19.85
N THR A 109 -6.50 2.44 19.75
CA THR A 109 -6.72 3.16 18.48
C THR A 109 -5.38 3.54 17.85
N PHE A 110 -5.36 3.89 16.57
CA PHE A 110 -4.12 4.33 15.92
C PHE A 110 -3.53 5.60 16.56
N ASP A 111 -4.36 6.59 16.88
CA ASP A 111 -3.92 7.82 17.55
C ASP A 111 -3.32 7.53 18.93
N LEU A 112 -3.97 6.65 19.70
CA LEU A 112 -3.45 6.22 21.00
C LEU A 112 -2.13 5.45 20.86
N ALA A 113 -2.04 4.52 19.90
CA ALA A 113 -0.82 3.77 19.63
C ALA A 113 0.34 4.68 19.25
N GLN A 114 0.10 5.67 18.40
CA GLN A 114 1.10 6.66 18.01
C GLN A 114 1.59 7.45 19.23
N LYS A 115 0.68 7.97 20.06
CA LYS A 115 1.03 8.75 21.26
C LYS A 115 1.82 7.92 22.27
N MET A 116 1.37 6.70 22.57
CA MET A 116 2.03 5.79 23.50
C MET A 116 3.44 5.42 23.03
N ALA A 117 3.59 5.08 21.74
CA ALA A 117 4.88 4.69 21.19
C ALA A 117 5.90 5.86 21.19
N ILE A 118 5.47 7.06 20.84
CA ILE A 118 6.33 8.27 20.87
C ILE A 118 6.73 8.62 22.32
N ALA A 119 5.78 8.55 23.26
CA ALA A 119 6.06 8.82 24.67
C ALA A 119 7.08 7.83 25.24
N ALA A 120 6.94 6.54 24.91
CA ALA A 120 7.87 5.50 25.35
C ALA A 120 9.27 5.67 24.74
N GLU A 121 9.37 5.93 23.43
CA GLU A 121 10.64 6.20 22.76
C GLU A 121 11.35 7.42 23.37
N THR A 122 10.60 8.49 23.66
CA THR A 122 11.14 9.70 24.30
C THR A 122 11.64 9.42 25.72
N ALA A 123 10.91 8.62 26.48
CA ALA A 123 11.30 8.24 27.84
C ALA A 123 12.61 7.43 27.85
N GLN A 124 12.77 6.48 26.91
CA GLN A 124 13.99 5.67 26.77
C GLN A 124 15.22 6.53 26.45
N ARG A 125 15.10 7.48 25.51
CA ARG A 125 16.21 8.39 25.15
C ARG A 125 16.66 9.29 26.30
N ASN A 126 15.79 9.61 27.24
CA ASN A 126 16.13 10.46 28.39
C ASN A 126 16.77 9.68 29.55
N THR A 127 16.72 8.35 29.50
CA THR A 127 17.30 7.47 30.52
C THR A 127 18.67 6.89 30.13
N GLU A 128 19.12 7.14 28.90
CA GLU A 128 20.45 6.82 28.37
C GLU A 128 21.41 8.01 28.50
#